data_AF-A0A1J0A8U5-F1
#
_entry.id   AF-A0A1J0A8U5-F1
#
_cell.length_a   1.000
_cell.length_b   1.000
_cell.length_c   1.000
_cell.angle_alpha   90.00
_cell.angle_beta   90.00
_cell.angle_gamma   90.00
#
_symmetry.space_group_name_H-M   'P 1'
#
loop_
_entity.id
_entity.type
_entity.pdbx_description
1 polymer ?
#
loop_
_entity_poly.entity_id
_entity_poly.type
_entity_poly.pdbx_seq_one_letter_code
_entity_poly.pdbx_strand_id
1 'polypeptide(L)'
;MAIELHNFYWDQERLVQVETQPHHLAGLLANIRATLGNSDCQWEDIYSAYYECLQDSTTTFYEAECAQAGKPGIWTYVVYECAEGEETVLTQADIDPYQPVLALRALATRV
;
A
#
# COMPACT_ATOMS: atom_id res chain seq x y z
N MET A 1 -0.77 -17.10 6.04
CA MET A 1 0.72 -17.09 6.00
C MET A 1 1.13 -15.68 5.69
N ALA A 2 1.75 -15.00 6.64
CA ALA A 2 2.09 -13.60 6.49
C ALA A 2 3.01 -13.35 5.27
N ILE A 3 2.76 -12.24 4.58
CA ILE A 3 3.58 -11.71 3.49
C ILE A 3 4.55 -10.70 4.08
N GLU A 4 5.82 -10.79 3.70
CA GLU A 4 6.79 -9.72 3.93
C GLU A 4 6.95 -8.90 2.65
N LEU A 5 6.61 -7.60 2.72
CA LEU A 5 6.68 -6.68 1.58
C LEU A 5 7.09 -5.28 2.06
N HIS A 6 8.10 -4.67 1.42
CA HIS A 6 8.62 -3.32 1.75
C HIS A 6 9.02 -3.14 3.23
N ASN A 7 9.53 -4.21 3.87
CA ASN A 7 9.81 -4.32 5.31
C ASN A 7 8.58 -4.28 6.23
N PHE A 8 7.39 -4.53 5.68
CA PHE A 8 6.15 -4.73 6.44
C PHE A 8 5.73 -6.19 6.41
N TYR A 9 5.17 -6.65 7.53
CA TYR A 9 4.51 -7.95 7.64
C TYR A 9 3.00 -7.75 7.55
N TRP A 10 2.39 -8.39 6.56
CA TRP A 10 0.94 -8.36 6.30
C TRP A 10 0.38 -9.76 6.52
N ASP A 11 -0.71 -9.86 7.27
CA ASP A 11 -1.40 -11.13 7.53
C ASP A 11 -2.88 -10.98 7.21
N GLN A 12 -3.51 -12.03 6.69
CA GLN A 12 -4.91 -12.01 6.28
C GLN A 12 -5.25 -10.91 5.24
N GLU A 13 -4.30 -10.56 4.37
CA GLU A 13 -4.48 -9.51 3.36
C GLU A 13 -4.02 -9.89 1.95
N ARG A 14 -4.70 -9.30 0.96
CA ARG A 14 -4.35 -9.32 -0.46
C ARG A 14 -4.01 -7.92 -0.93
N LEU A 15 -2.87 -7.80 -1.61
CA LEU A 15 -2.31 -6.54 -2.06
C LEU A 15 -2.32 -6.50 -3.59
N VAL A 16 -3.03 -5.55 -4.18
CA VAL A 16 -3.04 -5.33 -5.63
C VAL A 16 -2.26 -4.06 -5.93
N GLN A 17 -1.13 -4.19 -6.61
CA GLN A 17 -0.33 -3.02 -7.00
C GLN A 17 -1.09 -2.20 -8.05
N VAL A 18 -1.17 -0.90 -7.81
CA VAL A 18 -1.84 0.06 -8.70
C VAL A 18 -0.92 1.24 -9.01
N GLU A 19 -1.31 2.05 -9.99
CA GLU A 19 -0.60 3.28 -10.30
C GLU A 19 -0.65 4.26 -9.11
N THR A 20 0.51 4.81 -8.74
CA THR A 20 0.62 5.81 -7.69
C THR A 20 0.08 7.15 -8.17
N GLN A 21 -1.04 7.58 -7.58
CA GLN A 21 -1.66 8.86 -7.89
C GLN A 21 -1.03 10.03 -7.12
N PRO A 22 -1.19 11.29 -7.60
CA PRO A 22 -0.59 12.47 -6.95
C PRO A 22 -0.97 12.66 -5.48
N HIS A 23 -2.20 12.30 -5.10
CA HIS A 23 -2.67 12.47 -3.73
C HIS A 23 -2.02 11.47 -2.76
N HIS A 24 -1.66 10.26 -3.23
CA HIS A 24 -0.86 9.30 -2.46
C HIS A 24 0.53 9.87 -2.14
N LEU A 25 1.18 10.49 -3.13
CA LEU A 25 2.48 11.15 -2.93
C LEU A 25 2.38 12.31 -1.95
N ALA A 26 1.30 13.09 -2.01
CA ALA A 26 1.07 14.19 -1.08
C ALA A 26 0.95 13.71 0.37
N GLY A 27 0.21 12.62 0.61
CA GLY A 27 0.07 12.00 1.92
C GLY A 27 1.40 11.44 2.45
N LEU A 28 2.13 10.73 1.59
CA LEU A 28 3.47 10.21 1.91
C LEU A 28 4.44 11.32 2.30
N LEU A 29 4.51 12.40 1.51
CA LEU A 29 5.36 13.54 1.81
C LEU A 29 4.95 14.28 3.09
N ALA A 30 3.65 14.31 3.42
CA ALA A 30 3.19 14.87 4.68
C ALA A 30 3.69 14.03 5.87
N ASN A 31 3.63 12.70 5.78
CA ASN A 31 4.16 11.80 6.81
C ASN A 31 5.68 11.99 6.99
N ILE A 32 6.43 12.01 5.89
CA ILE A 32 7.87 12.28 5.92
C ILE A 32 8.19 13.62 6.59
N ARG A 33 7.48 14.69 6.19
CA ARG A 33 7.67 16.03 6.80
C ARG A 33 7.34 16.04 8.28
N ALA A 34 6.30 15.32 8.70
CA ALA A 34 5.96 15.19 10.11
C ALA A 34 7.07 14.48 10.89
N THR A 35 7.66 13.42 10.33
CA THR A 35 8.80 12.74 10.96
C THR A 35 10.01 13.67 11.09
N LEU A 36 10.39 14.37 10.02
CA LEU A 36 11.50 15.33 10.05
C LEU A 36 11.26 16.50 11.01
N GLY A 37 10.02 16.96 11.13
CA GLY A 37 9.66 18.04 12.05
C GLY A 37 9.65 17.63 13.52
N ASN A 38 9.54 16.33 13.81
CA ASN A 38 9.43 15.78 15.17
C ASN A 38 10.66 14.96 15.60
N SER A 39 11.75 14.99 14.82
CA SER A 39 12.99 14.26 15.11
C SER A 39 14.22 15.05 14.66
N ASP A 40 15.40 14.61 15.09
CA ASP A 40 16.68 15.16 14.61
C ASP A 40 17.12 14.54 13.27
N CYS A 41 16.30 13.66 12.69
CA CYS A 41 16.58 12.98 11.43
C CYS A 41 16.64 13.98 10.27
N GLN A 42 17.56 13.76 9.34
CA GLN A 42 17.59 14.40 8.04
C GLN A 42 16.88 13.53 7.01
N TRP A 43 16.68 14.07 5.80
CA TRP A 43 16.03 13.34 4.71
C TRP A 43 16.76 12.03 4.38
N GLU A 44 18.09 12.05 4.43
CA GLU A 44 18.97 10.92 4.16
C GLU A 44 18.84 9.81 5.20
N ASP A 45 18.32 10.12 6.39
CA ASP A 45 18.08 9.14 7.45
C ASP A 45 16.74 8.40 7.28
N ILE A 46 15.91 8.81 6.33
CA ILE A 46 14.61 8.17 6.06
C ILE A 46 14.81 6.99 5.12
N TYR A 47 14.91 5.80 5.71
CA TYR A 47 15.01 4.55 4.98
C TYR A 47 13.69 4.11 4.34
N SER A 48 12.57 4.34 5.02
CA SER A 48 11.25 4.00 4.52
C SER A 48 10.18 4.90 5.12
N ALA A 49 9.06 4.99 4.42
CA ALA A 49 7.85 5.64 4.90
C ALA A 49 6.63 5.00 4.22
N TYR A 50 5.46 5.16 4.83
CA TYR A 50 4.22 4.73 4.23
C TYR A 50 3.10 5.75 4.47
N TYR A 51 2.06 5.67 3.66
CA TYR A 51 0.85 6.45 3.78
C TYR A 51 -0.38 5.60 3.44
N GLU A 52 -1.34 5.58 4.36
CA GLU A 52 -2.62 4.91 4.20
C GLU A 52 -3.71 5.91 3.81
N CYS A 53 -4.43 5.61 2.73
CA CYS A 53 -5.61 6.35 2.29
C CYS A 53 -6.84 5.46 2.47
N LEU A 54 -7.57 5.67 3.56
CA LEU A 54 -8.79 4.91 3.87
C LEU A 54 -9.90 5.10 2.82
N GLN A 55 -9.94 6.25 2.15
CA GLN A 55 -10.98 6.56 1.17
C GLN A 55 -10.91 5.63 -0.05
N ASP A 56 -9.69 5.28 -0.47
CA ASP A 56 -9.44 4.47 -1.66
C ASP A 56 -8.93 3.06 -1.29
N SER A 57 -8.87 2.74 0.00
CA SER A 57 -8.31 1.51 0.56
C SER A 57 -6.90 1.21 0.06
N THR A 58 -6.06 2.26 -0.05
CA THR A 58 -4.68 2.14 -0.55
C THR A 58 -3.63 2.37 0.52
N THR A 59 -2.51 1.66 0.39
CA THR A 59 -1.27 1.91 1.13
C THR A 59 -0.16 2.20 0.14
N THR A 60 0.51 3.33 0.32
CA THR A 60 1.64 3.76 -0.51
C THR A 60 2.92 3.70 0.29
N PHE A 61 3.91 2.99 -0.23
CA PHE A 61 5.22 2.80 0.39
C PHE A 61 6.28 3.61 -0.35
N TYR A 62 7.24 4.09 0.42
CA TYR A 62 8.51 4.62 -0.02
C TYR A 62 9.62 3.82 0.62
N GLU A 63 10.59 3.42 -0.19
CA GLU A 63 11.82 2.80 0.26
C GLU A 63 13.01 3.52 -0.39
N ALA A 64 13.89 4.07 0.45
CA ALA A 64 15.14 4.69 0.04
C ALA A 64 16.18 3.61 -0.31
N GLU A 65 17.31 4.03 -0.88
CA GLU A 65 18.39 3.13 -1.27
C GLU A 65 19.10 2.59 -0.01
N CYS A 66 18.53 1.56 0.62
CA CYS A 66 19.18 0.77 1.65
C CYS A 66 20.01 -0.35 0.99
N ALA A 67 21.20 -0.63 1.52
CA ALA A 67 22.11 -1.68 1.04
C ALA A 67 21.51 -3.10 1.01
N GLN A 68 20.32 -3.31 1.60
CA GLN A 68 19.59 -4.58 1.65
C GLN A 68 18.30 -4.61 0.79
N ALA A 69 17.77 -3.46 0.37
CA ALA A 69 16.42 -3.33 -0.20
C ALA A 69 16.31 -3.63 -1.71
N GLY A 70 17.42 -3.88 -2.39
CA GLY A 70 17.43 -4.33 -3.78
C GLY A 70 17.09 -3.24 -4.82
N LYS A 71 16.11 -2.34 -4.60
CA LYS A 71 15.80 -1.17 -5.46
C LYS A 71 15.01 -0.08 -4.69
N PRO A 72 15.45 1.19 -4.67
CA PRO A 72 14.64 2.29 -4.14
C PRO A 72 13.41 2.53 -5.01
N GLY A 73 12.32 2.99 -4.41
CA GLY A 73 11.09 3.25 -5.15
C GLY A 73 9.90 3.67 -4.32
N ILE A 74 8.78 3.86 -5.03
CA ILE A 74 7.47 4.14 -4.47
C ILE A 74 6.47 3.18 -5.10
N TRP A 75 5.64 2.55 -4.29
CA TRP A 75 4.62 1.60 -4.74
C TRP A 75 3.31 1.84 -4.00
N THR A 76 2.19 1.80 -4.71
CA THR A 76 0.85 1.85 -4.12
C THR A 76 0.17 0.50 -4.29
N TYR A 77 -0.48 0.04 -3.23
CA TYR A 77 -1.30 -1.16 -3.22
C TYR A 77 -2.71 -0.82 -2.77
N VAL A 78 -3.72 -1.41 -3.41
CA VAL A 78 -5.05 -1.57 -2.83
C VAL A 78 -5.02 -2.78 -1.91
N VAL A 79 -5.55 -2.63 -0.69
CA VAL A 79 -5.52 -3.65 0.36
C VAL A 79 -6.91 -4.24 0.55
N TYR A 80 -7.00 -5.57 0.51
CA TYR A 80 -8.23 -6.33 0.76
C TYR A 80 -8.02 -7.36 1.85
N GLU A 81 -9.00 -7.54 2.73
CA GLU A 81 -9.01 -8.64 3.69
C GLU A 81 -9.18 -10.00 2.97
N CYS A 82 -8.55 -11.04 3.51
CA CYS A 82 -8.76 -12.43 3.10
C CYS A 82 -8.69 -13.41 4.27
N ALA A 83 -8.99 -14.69 4.01
CA ALA A 83 -8.79 -15.72 5.01
C ALA A 83 -7.29 -15.98 5.25
N GLU A 84 -6.98 -16.50 6.44
CA GLU A 84 -5.62 -16.94 6.77
C GLU A 84 -5.14 -18.01 5.77
N GLY A 85 -3.96 -17.79 5.20
CA GLY A 85 -3.37 -18.68 4.18
C GLY A 85 -3.73 -18.32 2.73
N GLU A 86 -4.59 -17.32 2.51
CA GLU A 86 -4.94 -16.82 1.17
C GLU A 86 -4.27 -15.47 0.82
N GLU A 87 -3.29 -15.06 1.61
CA GLU A 87 -2.57 -13.80 1.43
C GLU A 87 -1.76 -13.84 0.12
N THR A 88 -1.83 -12.77 -0.68
CA THR A 88 -1.06 -12.70 -1.94
C THR A 88 -0.75 -11.26 -2.39
N VAL A 89 0.32 -11.10 -3.18
CA VAL A 89 0.68 -9.83 -3.85
C VAL A 89 0.49 -9.98 -5.35
N LEU A 90 -0.28 -9.08 -5.94
CA LEU A 90 -0.64 -9.06 -7.35
C LEU A 90 -0.08 -7.79 -7.99
N THR A 91 0.99 -7.93 -8.77
CA THR A 91 1.74 -6.78 -9.32
C THR A 91 1.28 -6.34 -10.71
N GLN A 92 0.57 -7.19 -11.44
CA GLN A 92 0.09 -6.95 -12.81
C GLN A 92 -1.17 -7.75 -13.11
N ALA A 93 -2.21 -7.57 -12.31
CA ALA A 93 -3.45 -8.24 -12.58
C ALA A 93 -4.35 -7.34 -13.42
N ASP A 94 -4.83 -7.84 -14.56
CA ASP A 94 -6.04 -7.35 -15.27
C ASP A 94 -7.31 -7.52 -14.40
N ILE A 95 -7.16 -7.57 -13.08
CA ILE A 95 -8.23 -7.57 -12.12
C ILE A 95 -8.85 -6.19 -12.19
N ASP A 96 -10.08 -6.15 -12.67
CA ASP A 96 -10.95 -5.02 -12.47
C ASP A 96 -11.20 -4.89 -10.95
N PRO A 97 -10.63 -3.88 -10.27
CA PRO A 97 -10.83 -3.71 -8.83
C PRO A 97 -12.30 -3.38 -8.48
N TYR A 98 -13.13 -3.09 -9.49
CA TYR A 98 -14.58 -2.90 -9.35
C TYR A 98 -15.38 -4.20 -9.47
N GLN A 99 -14.79 -5.34 -9.85
CA GLN A 99 -15.48 -6.64 -9.87
C GLN A 99 -16.15 -7.00 -8.53
N PRO A 100 -15.48 -6.87 -7.36
CA PRO A 100 -16.11 -7.11 -6.06
C PRO A 100 -17.26 -6.13 -5.79
N VAL A 101 -17.11 -4.86 -6.20
CA VAL A 101 -18.14 -3.82 -6.05
C VAL A 101 -19.36 -4.13 -6.93
N LEU A 102 -19.15 -4.62 -8.15
CA LEU A 102 -20.22 -5.05 -9.04
C LEU A 102 -20.96 -6.29 -8.49
N ALA A 103 -20.24 -7.23 -7.89
CA ALA A 103 -20.84 -8.39 -7.22
C ALA A 103 -21.70 -7.98 -6.00
N LEU A 104 -21.23 -7.03 -5.18
CA LEU A 104 -22.00 -6.46 -4.06
C LEU A 104 -23.23 -5.68 -4.54
N ARG A 105 -23.10 -4.91 -5.62
CA ARG A 105 -24.20 -4.14 -6.20
C ARG A 105 -25.30 -5.06 -6.75
N ALA A 106 -24.92 -6.18 -7.38
CA ALA A 106 -25.87 -7.18 -7.86
C ALA A 106 -26.66 -7.86 -6.74
N LEU A 107 -26.06 -8.03 -5.55
CA LEU A 107 -26.73 -8.54 -4.35
C LEU A 107 -27.67 -7.49 -3.74
N ALA A 108 -27.29 -6.22 -3.73
CA ALA A 108 -28.11 -5.12 -3.19
C ALA A 108 -29.36 -4.81 -4.04
N THR A 109 -29.35 -5.08 -5.35
CA THR A 109 -30.51 -4.89 -6.24
C THR A 109 -31.49 -6.07 -6.27
N ARG A 110 -31.27 -7.14 -5.51
CA ARG A 110 -32.18 -8.29 -5.39
C ARG A 110 -33.17 -8.20 -4.22
N VAL A 111 -33.29 -7.02 -3.59
CA VAL A 111 -34.28 -6.71 -2.54
C VAL A 111 -35.43 -5.92 -3.14
#